data_AF-A0AAJ6QGP2-F1
#
_entry.id   AF-A0AAJ6QGP2-F1
#
_cell.length_a   1.000
_cell.length_b   1.000
_cell.length_c   1.000
_cell.angle_alpha   90.00
_cell.angle_beta   90.00
_cell.angle_gamma   90.00
#
_symmetry.space_group_name_H-M   'P 1'
#
loop_
_entity.id
_entity.type
_entity.pdbx_description
1 polymer ?
#
loop_
_entity_poly.entity_id
_entity_poly.type
_entity_poly.pdbx_seq_one_letter_code
_entity_poly.pdbx_strand_id
1 'polypeptide(L)'
;MNKLPGDVPATATKWAELAEKEGVLNTHIHKETLSSASKIKLRQYLLLRVLRKDSHRSKLNPRRLGLEPWMSQAKEMLQSYPSWNIYRESFRGKLEEGNFFLVKNSQIEAAKVKSNEISNNVMFSPVSKHTRQSTRERREKPNSTPTRSNLPSLEQLSIFDEATATGPVTPGTEGNDDDFPEPASISTGGSLGPEELLREMYPPVDDEQIVNVALVSFLQALTDYFPSLGSSWTIHRKPLKAKFNDAEYEARTDGYLRGKVDGEVRALIEVKAALREHSRLEIRMQEGAQMVAWLKSYPQSPGKFPFRRFHVSQDRHQIWLSFAEYDDEYIRYIVHGLQDPERPRSFLTMHEFGPYNTLKESHMTELAVILLALTLRADHDRKSNGVCMSLCYSSLRENPILSSVSLFSLFSNNLQVSIKASITMYENSRDITASYMHETSKDSRDN
;
A
#
# COMPACT_ATOMS: atom_id res chain seq x y z
N MET A 1 -2.07 -1.00 35.84
CA MET A 1 -2.02 -0.68 34.40
C MET A 1 -1.08 -1.66 33.73
N ASN A 2 -1.57 -2.51 32.82
CA ASN A 2 -0.73 -3.47 32.10
C ASN A 2 0.15 -2.71 31.10
N LYS A 3 1.46 -2.83 31.22
CA LYS A 3 2.44 -2.30 30.25
C LYS A 3 2.09 -2.90 28.88
N LEU A 4 1.88 -2.04 27.88
CA LEU A 4 1.70 -2.45 26.49
C LEU A 4 2.90 -3.33 26.07
N PRO A 5 2.69 -4.38 25.27
CA PRO A 5 3.81 -5.17 24.77
C PRO A 5 4.73 -4.27 23.94
N GLY A 6 6.03 -4.55 23.96
CA GLY A 6 6.99 -3.80 23.15
C GLY A 6 6.83 -4.03 21.64
N ASP A 7 6.09 -5.06 21.22
CA ASP A 7 5.90 -5.43 19.81
C ASP A 7 4.67 -6.34 19.59
N VAL A 8 4.29 -6.53 18.33
CA VAL A 8 3.25 -7.48 17.90
C VAL A 8 3.76 -8.94 17.92
N PRO A 9 2.88 -9.96 18.05
CA PRO A 9 3.31 -11.35 18.10
C PRO A 9 3.92 -11.85 16.79
N ALA A 10 5.04 -12.59 16.89
CA ALA A 10 5.70 -13.23 15.76
C ALA A 10 5.33 -14.72 15.58
N THR A 11 4.78 -15.35 16.61
CA THR A 11 4.44 -16.78 16.65
C THR A 11 3.03 -16.98 17.20
N ALA A 12 2.41 -18.12 16.84
CA ALA A 12 1.10 -18.51 17.35
C ALA A 12 1.08 -18.63 18.89
N THR A 13 2.17 -19.13 19.48
CA THR A 13 2.33 -19.21 20.94
C THR A 13 2.32 -17.81 21.57
N LYS A 14 3.11 -16.87 21.04
CA LYS A 14 3.15 -15.52 21.58
C LYS A 14 1.83 -14.77 21.39
N TRP A 15 1.17 -15.02 20.26
CA TRP A 15 -0.18 -14.53 20.01
C TRP A 15 -1.16 -15.07 21.06
N ALA A 16 -1.09 -16.36 21.41
CA ALA A 16 -2.00 -16.98 22.38
C ALA A 16 -1.81 -16.39 23.78
N GLU A 17 -0.57 -16.20 24.24
CA GLU A 17 -0.25 -15.54 25.51
C GLU A 17 -0.85 -14.11 25.58
N LEU A 18 -0.66 -13.32 24.51
CA LEU A 18 -1.20 -11.96 24.45
C LEU A 18 -2.73 -11.96 24.35
N ALA A 19 -3.31 -12.88 23.59
CA ALA A 19 -4.75 -13.03 23.43
C ALA A 19 -5.43 -13.46 24.74
N GLU A 20 -4.79 -14.30 25.55
CA GLU A 20 -5.26 -14.66 26.88
C GLU A 20 -5.19 -13.46 27.83
N LYS A 21 -4.06 -12.74 27.85
CA LYS A 21 -3.90 -11.53 28.67
C LYS A 21 -4.91 -10.42 28.34
N GLU A 22 -5.28 -10.28 27.08
CA GLU A 22 -6.27 -9.32 26.59
C GLU A 22 -7.72 -9.87 26.62
N GLY A 23 -7.93 -11.12 27.05
CA GLY A 23 -9.26 -11.73 27.16
C GLY A 23 -9.95 -12.04 25.82
N VAL A 24 -9.20 -12.20 24.74
CA VAL A 24 -9.71 -12.38 23.37
C VAL A 24 -9.40 -13.75 22.74
N LEU A 25 -8.77 -14.67 23.48
CA LEU A 25 -8.34 -15.98 22.97
C LEU A 25 -9.46 -16.80 22.31
N ASN A 26 -10.65 -16.80 22.90
CA ASN A 26 -11.82 -17.55 22.43
C ASN A 26 -12.88 -16.66 21.77
N THR A 27 -12.48 -15.43 21.43
CA THR A 27 -13.33 -14.43 20.77
C THR A 27 -12.97 -14.36 19.29
N HIS A 28 -13.85 -13.78 18.48
CA HIS A 28 -13.66 -13.58 17.05
C HIS A 28 -14.04 -12.15 16.68
N ILE A 29 -13.36 -11.64 15.66
CA ILE A 29 -13.47 -10.25 15.21
C ILE A 29 -14.91 -9.83 14.86
N HIS A 30 -15.77 -10.78 14.48
CA HIS A 30 -17.16 -10.52 14.10
C HIS A 30 -18.07 -10.06 15.24
N LYS A 31 -17.68 -10.29 16.51
CA LYS A 31 -18.46 -9.93 17.71
C LYS A 31 -17.91 -8.71 18.45
N GLU A 32 -16.86 -8.08 17.91
CA GLU A 32 -16.11 -7.04 18.63
C GLU A 32 -16.42 -5.64 18.10
N THR A 33 -16.42 -4.64 18.99
CA THR A 33 -16.48 -3.23 18.60
C THR A 33 -15.14 -2.77 17.99
N LEU A 34 -15.17 -2.35 16.73
CA LEU A 34 -13.94 -2.00 15.99
C LEU A 34 -13.70 -0.49 15.94
N SER A 35 -12.43 -0.13 16.13
CA SER A 35 -11.89 1.19 15.86
C SER A 35 -11.29 1.17 14.45
N SER A 36 -11.15 2.35 13.85
CA SER A 36 -10.40 2.54 12.62
C SER A 36 -8.94 2.07 12.71
N ALA A 37 -8.32 1.74 11.56
CA ALA A 37 -6.98 1.14 11.51
C ALA A 37 -5.87 1.93 12.22
N SER A 38 -5.84 3.27 12.15
CA SER A 38 -4.79 4.05 12.85
C SER A 38 -4.95 4.08 14.38
N LYS A 39 -6.17 3.81 14.88
CA LYS A 39 -6.49 3.75 16.32
C LYS A 39 -6.78 2.33 16.77
N ILE A 40 -6.29 1.34 16.02
CA ILE A 40 -6.51 -0.06 16.33
C ILE A 40 -5.85 -0.39 17.67
N LYS A 41 -6.62 -0.98 18.58
CA LYS A 41 -6.11 -1.42 19.88
C LYS A 41 -5.49 -2.81 19.76
N LEU A 42 -4.57 -3.15 20.66
CA LEU A 42 -3.91 -4.47 20.64
C LEU A 42 -4.94 -5.61 20.64
N ARG A 43 -5.98 -5.53 21.48
CA ARG A 43 -7.07 -6.53 21.50
C ARG A 43 -7.72 -6.74 20.13
N GLN A 44 -7.96 -5.65 19.37
CA GLN A 44 -8.56 -5.70 18.04
C GLN A 44 -7.57 -6.30 17.04
N TYR A 45 -6.30 -5.92 17.12
CA TYR A 45 -5.23 -6.50 16.29
C TYR A 45 -5.08 -8.02 16.51
N LEU A 46 -5.14 -8.47 17.77
CA LEU A 46 -5.07 -9.90 18.08
C LEU A 46 -6.25 -10.68 17.47
N LEU A 47 -7.45 -10.11 17.48
CA LEU A 47 -8.62 -10.69 16.82
C LEU A 47 -8.48 -10.79 15.30
N LEU A 48 -7.66 -9.94 14.66
CA LEU A 48 -7.33 -10.09 13.23
C LEU A 48 -6.40 -11.28 12.94
N ARG A 49 -5.85 -11.94 13.98
CA ARG A 49 -4.92 -13.09 13.89
C ARG A 49 -3.74 -12.80 12.96
N VAL A 50 -3.10 -11.66 13.18
CA VAL A 50 -1.92 -11.23 12.41
C VAL A 50 -0.66 -11.51 13.21
N LEU A 51 0.29 -12.18 12.56
CA LEU A 51 1.65 -12.41 13.03
C LEU A 51 2.63 -11.54 12.24
N ARG A 52 3.71 -11.11 12.86
CA ARG A 52 4.78 -10.34 12.18
C ARG A 52 6.13 -11.02 12.36
N LYS A 53 6.80 -11.32 11.25
CA LYS A 53 8.17 -11.82 11.25
C LYS A 53 9.06 -10.77 10.60
N ASP A 54 9.99 -10.20 11.36
CA ASP A 54 10.99 -9.30 10.82
C ASP A 54 12.27 -10.03 10.44
N SER A 55 12.91 -9.51 9.41
CA SER A 55 14.17 -10.02 8.92
C SER A 55 14.97 -8.88 8.30
N HIS A 56 16.29 -8.97 8.45
CA HIS A 56 17.19 -8.05 7.77
C HIS A 56 17.02 -8.18 6.25
N ARG A 57 17.14 -7.06 5.51
CA ARG A 57 16.97 -7.02 4.04
C ARG A 57 17.72 -8.13 3.29
N SER A 58 18.93 -8.48 3.73
CA SER A 58 19.77 -9.50 3.10
C SER A 58 19.20 -10.92 3.18
N LYS A 59 18.20 -11.16 4.03
CA LYS A 59 17.48 -12.43 4.14
C LYS A 59 16.31 -12.54 3.15
N LEU A 60 15.98 -11.48 2.41
CA LEU A 60 14.96 -11.53 1.37
C LEU A 60 15.41 -12.50 0.29
N ASN A 61 14.62 -13.56 0.08
CA ASN A 61 14.91 -14.59 -0.92
C ASN A 61 13.94 -14.45 -2.11
N PRO A 62 14.41 -13.96 -3.28
CA PRO A 62 13.58 -13.79 -4.47
C PRO A 62 12.89 -15.08 -4.93
N ARG A 63 13.52 -16.26 -4.75
CA ARG A 63 12.92 -17.55 -5.13
C ARG A 63 11.66 -17.83 -4.33
N ARG A 64 11.67 -17.61 -3.02
CA ARG A 64 10.48 -17.81 -2.15
C ARG A 64 9.33 -16.89 -2.55
N LEU A 65 9.63 -15.74 -3.15
CA LEU A 65 8.65 -14.78 -3.64
C LEU A 65 8.25 -15.04 -5.10
N GLY A 66 8.78 -16.05 -5.77
CA GLY A 66 8.54 -16.29 -7.20
C GLY A 66 9.06 -15.15 -8.09
N LEU A 67 10.14 -14.50 -7.67
CA LEU A 67 10.73 -13.36 -8.38
C LEU A 67 11.88 -13.74 -9.32
N GLU A 68 12.44 -14.96 -9.25
CA GLU A 68 13.64 -15.36 -10.02
C GLU A 68 13.61 -14.97 -11.51
N PRO A 69 12.55 -15.24 -12.29
CA PRO A 69 12.51 -14.84 -13.70
C PRO A 69 12.54 -13.31 -13.89
N TRP A 70 11.88 -12.59 -12.99
CA TRP A 70 11.70 -11.14 -13.05
C TRP A 70 12.94 -10.37 -12.57
N MET A 71 13.77 -10.98 -11.72
CA MET A 71 14.99 -10.35 -11.22
C MET A 71 15.99 -10.09 -12.34
N SER A 72 16.16 -11.04 -13.27
CA SER A 72 17.07 -10.87 -14.42
C SER A 72 16.55 -9.81 -15.38
N GLN A 73 15.26 -9.87 -15.71
CA GLN A 73 14.62 -8.87 -16.57
C GLN A 73 14.69 -7.46 -15.98
N ALA A 74 14.41 -7.30 -14.68
CA ALA A 74 14.50 -6.01 -14.01
C ALA A 74 15.92 -5.43 -14.04
N LYS A 75 16.96 -6.27 -13.90
CA LYS A 75 18.36 -5.82 -14.00
C LYS A 75 18.68 -5.28 -15.39
N GLU A 76 18.28 -6.01 -16.44
CA GLU A 76 18.51 -5.60 -17.83
C GLU A 76 17.79 -4.27 -18.16
N MET A 77 16.53 -4.15 -17.73
CA MET A 77 15.75 -2.91 -17.88
C MET A 77 16.42 -1.73 -17.17
N LEU A 78 16.97 -1.93 -15.97
CA LEU A 78 17.64 -0.87 -15.24
C LEU A 78 19.02 -0.51 -15.83
N GLN A 79 19.76 -1.49 -16.36
CA GLN A 79 21.04 -1.23 -17.02
C GLN A 79 20.88 -0.33 -18.24
N SER A 80 19.81 -0.53 -19.01
CA SER A 80 19.49 0.25 -20.21
C SER A 80 18.82 1.60 -19.92
N TYR A 81 18.54 1.95 -18.66
CA TYR A 81 17.84 3.17 -18.29
C TYR A 81 18.81 4.31 -17.90
N PRO A 82 19.02 5.35 -18.74
CA PRO A 82 20.04 6.37 -18.50
C PRO A 82 19.83 7.16 -17.20
N SER A 83 18.60 7.59 -16.90
CA SER A 83 18.30 8.34 -15.68
C SER A 83 18.54 7.53 -14.40
N TRP A 84 18.43 6.20 -14.46
CA TRP A 84 18.79 5.34 -13.34
C TRP A 84 20.30 5.33 -13.09
N ASN A 85 21.11 5.33 -14.15
CA ASN A 85 22.56 5.43 -14.03
C ASN A 85 22.97 6.78 -13.42
N ILE A 86 22.37 7.88 -13.88
CA ILE A 86 22.56 9.22 -13.29
C ILE A 86 22.19 9.23 -11.80
N TYR A 87 21.06 8.62 -11.43
CA TYR A 87 20.65 8.51 -10.04
C TYR A 87 21.68 7.78 -9.17
N ARG A 88 22.28 6.68 -9.66
CA ARG A 88 23.35 5.98 -8.94
C ARG A 88 24.60 6.85 -8.75
N GLU A 89 24.99 7.61 -9.77
CA GLU A 89 26.11 8.57 -9.66
C GLU A 89 25.82 9.71 -8.67
N SER A 90 24.55 10.08 -8.47
CA SER A 90 24.17 11.14 -7.51
C SER A 90 24.59 10.84 -6.07
N PHE A 91 24.77 9.57 -5.70
CA PHE A 91 25.28 9.19 -4.38
C PHE A 91 26.76 9.53 -4.18
N ARG A 92 27.50 9.81 -5.27
CA ARG A 92 28.90 10.22 -5.27
C ARG A 92 29.06 11.75 -5.38
N GLY A 93 27.96 12.49 -5.32
CA GLY A 93 27.94 13.96 -5.34
C GLY A 93 27.64 14.58 -6.70
N LYS A 94 27.41 13.79 -7.76
CA LYS A 94 27.07 14.29 -9.09
C LYS A 94 25.55 14.31 -9.29
N LEU A 95 24.90 15.39 -8.87
CA LEU A 95 23.47 15.57 -9.10
C LEU A 95 23.25 16.18 -10.48
N GLU A 96 22.65 15.41 -11.39
CA GLU A 96 22.30 15.86 -12.75
C GLU A 96 20.80 15.73 -12.99
N GLU A 97 20.31 16.44 -14.01
CA GLU A 97 18.92 16.40 -14.44
C GLU A 97 18.52 15.01 -14.96
N GLY A 98 17.26 14.65 -14.72
CA GLY A 98 16.67 13.38 -15.15
C GLY A 98 15.49 12.99 -14.28
N ASN A 99 14.87 11.84 -14.60
CA ASN A 99 13.64 11.39 -13.93
C ASN A 99 13.78 11.18 -12.41
N PHE A 100 15.00 11.03 -11.90
CA PHE A 100 15.29 10.82 -10.49
C PHE A 100 15.85 12.07 -9.78
N PHE A 101 15.98 13.22 -10.45
CA PHE A 101 16.49 14.43 -9.82
C PHE A 101 15.62 14.86 -8.63
N LEU A 102 14.31 14.99 -8.84
CA LEU A 102 13.35 15.31 -7.79
C LEU A 102 13.23 14.20 -6.75
N VAL A 103 13.46 12.94 -7.15
CA VAL A 103 13.50 11.80 -6.22
C VAL A 103 14.63 11.98 -5.21
N LYS A 104 15.84 12.31 -5.68
CA LYS A 104 17.00 12.50 -4.80
C LYS A 104 16.78 13.65 -3.82
N ASN A 105 16.26 14.78 -4.30
CA ASN A 105 15.92 15.92 -3.44
C ASN A 105 14.87 15.53 -2.38
N SER A 106 13.79 14.87 -2.80
CA SER A 106 12.72 14.45 -1.88
C SER A 106 13.21 13.44 -0.83
N GLN A 107 14.13 12.53 -1.20
CA GLN A 107 14.75 11.60 -0.25
C GLN A 107 15.63 12.31 0.79
N ILE A 108 16.35 13.36 0.38
CA ILE A 108 17.16 14.17 1.30
C ILE A 108 16.24 14.91 2.28
N GLU A 109 15.14 15.49 1.81
CA GLU A 109 14.16 16.15 2.68
C GLU A 109 13.49 15.16 3.64
N ALA A 110 13.04 14.00 3.14
CA ALA A 110 12.50 12.94 3.98
C ALA A 110 13.48 12.47 5.06
N ALA A 111 14.80 12.48 4.79
CA ALA A 111 15.81 12.12 5.78
C ALA A 111 16.00 13.17 6.88
N LYS A 112 15.73 14.45 6.58
CA LYS A 112 15.85 15.58 7.52
C LYS A 112 14.65 15.73 8.44
N VAL A 113 13.51 15.12 8.12
CA VAL A 113 12.30 15.15 8.95
C VAL A 113 12.62 14.76 10.39
N LYS A 114 12.29 15.64 11.34
CA LYS A 114 12.55 15.47 12.79
C LYS A 114 11.28 15.11 13.56
N SER A 115 10.34 14.41 12.93
CA SER A 115 9.15 13.92 13.64
C SER A 115 9.46 12.65 14.44
N ASN A 116 8.92 12.60 15.65
CA ASN A 116 8.73 11.39 16.47
C ASN A 116 7.25 11.02 16.60
N GLU A 117 6.35 11.83 16.03
CA GLU A 117 4.91 11.65 16.12
C GLU A 117 4.40 10.81 14.94
N ILE A 118 3.42 9.97 15.21
CA ILE A 118 2.77 9.11 14.22
C ILE A 118 1.44 9.79 13.88
N SER A 119 1.25 10.21 12.62
CA SER A 119 -0.05 10.72 12.24
C SER A 119 -1.07 9.58 12.18
N ASN A 120 -2.26 9.88 12.73
CA ASN A 120 -3.40 8.99 12.74
C ASN A 120 -4.20 9.17 11.46
N ASN A 121 -3.95 8.34 10.45
CA ASN A 121 -4.63 8.40 9.16
C ASN A 121 -6.10 7.88 9.21
N VAL A 122 -6.99 8.54 9.98
CA VAL A 122 -8.42 8.20 10.05
C VAL A 122 -9.33 9.42 10.21
N MET A 123 -10.19 9.62 9.20
CA MET A 123 -11.50 10.27 9.35
C MET A 123 -12.56 9.22 9.73
N PHE A 124 -13.28 9.45 10.83
CA PHE A 124 -14.45 8.67 11.25
C PHE A 124 -15.72 9.26 10.63
N SER A 125 -16.51 8.43 9.94
CA SER A 125 -17.93 8.71 9.74
C SER A 125 -18.72 7.71 10.60
N PRO A 126 -19.54 8.15 11.56
CA PRO A 126 -20.29 7.23 12.41
C PRO A 126 -21.30 6.45 11.56
N VAL A 127 -21.40 5.15 11.85
CA VAL A 127 -22.45 4.27 11.32
C VAL A 127 -23.80 4.77 11.86
N SER A 128 -24.52 5.56 11.07
CA SER A 128 -25.83 6.09 11.43
C SER A 128 -26.91 4.99 11.32
N LYS A 129 -27.01 4.12 12.34
CA LYS A 129 -28.15 3.20 12.48
C LYS A 129 -29.28 3.73 13.38
N HIS A 130 -29.15 4.91 14.00
CA HIS A 130 -30.14 5.39 14.99
C HIS A 130 -30.84 6.73 14.70
N THR A 131 -30.62 7.40 13.56
CA THR A 131 -31.18 8.75 13.35
C THR A 131 -32.43 8.82 12.46
N ARG A 132 -33.09 7.70 12.13
CA ARG A 132 -34.34 7.73 11.33
C ARG A 132 -35.63 7.58 12.13
N GLN A 133 -35.58 7.13 13.38
CA GLN A 133 -36.79 6.94 14.19
C GLN A 133 -37.18 8.22 14.95
N SER A 134 -36.18 9.01 15.40
CA SER A 134 -36.42 10.27 16.13
C SER A 134 -36.98 11.41 15.25
N THR A 135 -36.74 11.41 13.94
CA THR A 135 -37.23 12.47 13.04
C THR A 135 -38.71 12.32 12.69
N ARG A 136 -39.33 11.15 12.96
CA ARG A 136 -40.74 10.90 12.69
C ARG A 136 -41.64 11.32 13.86
N GLU A 137 -41.15 11.24 15.09
CA GLU A 137 -41.91 11.65 16.30
C GLU A 137 -41.92 13.17 16.53
N ARG A 138 -41.01 13.93 15.90
CA ARG A 138 -40.91 15.39 16.08
C ARG A 138 -41.79 16.20 15.11
N ARG A 139 -42.58 15.56 14.24
CA ARG A 139 -43.42 16.24 13.23
C ARG A 139 -44.88 16.49 13.64
N GLU A 140 -45.30 16.13 14.86
CA GLU A 140 -46.71 16.21 15.27
C GLU A 140 -47.05 17.26 16.35
N LYS A 141 -46.37 18.42 16.40
CA LYS A 141 -46.86 19.53 17.25
C LYS A 141 -46.81 20.90 16.55
N PRO A 142 -47.91 21.69 16.57
CA PRO A 142 -47.98 22.96 15.86
C PRO A 142 -47.38 24.14 16.65
N ASN A 143 -46.75 25.02 15.88
CA ASN A 143 -46.32 26.41 16.07
C ASN A 143 -46.54 27.13 17.42
N SER A 144 -45.44 27.68 17.97
CA SER A 144 -45.42 29.05 18.53
C SER A 144 -44.01 29.65 18.39
N THR A 145 -43.93 30.90 17.94
CA THR A 145 -42.70 31.69 17.73
C THR A 145 -42.43 32.59 18.95
N PRO A 146 -41.17 32.95 19.25
CA PRO A 146 -40.88 34.39 19.33
C PRO A 146 -39.49 34.83 18.78
N THR A 147 -39.56 35.87 17.94
CA THR A 147 -38.77 37.12 17.82
C THR A 147 -37.22 37.13 17.82
N ARG A 148 -36.70 37.29 16.58
CA ARG A 148 -35.63 38.16 16.01
C ARG A 148 -34.68 38.98 16.92
N SER A 149 -33.36 38.84 16.67
CA SER A 149 -32.37 39.93 16.64
C SER A 149 -31.24 39.61 15.62
N ASN A 150 -30.54 40.65 15.15
CA ASN A 150 -30.01 40.82 13.78
C ASN A 150 -28.62 40.18 13.47
N LEU A 151 -28.41 39.82 12.20
CA LEU A 151 -27.13 39.54 11.53
C LEU A 151 -26.97 40.52 10.35
N PRO A 152 -25.80 41.16 10.12
CA PRO A 152 -25.51 41.80 8.84
C PRO A 152 -25.05 40.78 7.80
N SER A 153 -25.54 41.01 6.60
CA SER A 153 -25.53 40.17 5.41
C SER A 153 -24.20 40.12 4.68
N LEU A 154 -23.98 38.96 4.07
CA LEU A 154 -22.98 38.59 3.08
C LEU A 154 -23.17 39.42 1.79
N GLU A 155 -22.17 40.21 1.40
CA GLU A 155 -22.13 40.87 0.08
C GLU A 155 -21.23 40.12 -0.90
N GLN A 156 -21.75 40.06 -2.12
CA GLN A 156 -21.35 39.22 -3.23
C GLN A 156 -20.16 39.81 -4.00
N LEU A 157 -19.26 38.93 -4.44
CA LEU A 157 -18.21 39.23 -5.41
C LEU A 157 -18.82 39.55 -6.78
N SER A 158 -18.58 40.75 -7.31
CA SER A 158 -18.82 41.10 -8.71
C SER A 158 -17.50 41.42 -9.43
N ILE A 159 -17.23 40.66 -10.49
CA ILE A 159 -16.15 40.86 -11.45
C ILE A 159 -16.63 41.89 -12.49
N PHE A 160 -15.80 42.87 -12.83
CA PHE A 160 -15.99 43.72 -14.01
C PHE A 160 -14.68 43.83 -14.81
N ASP A 161 -14.76 43.43 -16.08
CA ASP A 161 -13.88 43.84 -17.18
C ASP A 161 -14.37 45.18 -17.74
N GLU A 162 -13.48 46.13 -18.04
CA GLU A 162 -13.53 46.87 -19.32
C GLU A 162 -12.25 47.68 -19.59
N ALA A 163 -11.83 47.69 -20.86
CA ALA A 163 -10.64 48.34 -21.40
C ALA A 163 -10.98 49.68 -22.08
N THR A 164 -10.08 50.67 -22.07
CA THR A 164 -9.71 51.48 -23.26
C THR A 164 -8.50 52.38 -23.04
N ALA A 165 -7.86 52.74 -24.16
CA ALA A 165 -6.46 53.12 -24.33
C ALA A 165 -6.18 54.64 -24.43
N THR A 166 -4.94 55.05 -24.14
CA THR A 166 -4.15 56.07 -24.87
C THR A 166 -2.69 56.06 -24.38
N GLY A 167 -1.70 55.89 -25.26
CA GLY A 167 -0.26 56.13 -24.96
C GLY A 167 0.19 57.53 -25.46
N PRO A 168 1.48 57.77 -25.74
CA PRO A 168 2.71 57.45 -24.99
C PRO A 168 3.58 58.71 -24.77
N VAL A 169 4.29 58.88 -23.63
CA VAL A 169 5.39 59.86 -23.55
C VAL A 169 6.46 59.41 -22.54
N THR A 170 7.70 59.31 -23.01
CA THR A 170 8.94 59.29 -22.20
C THR A 170 9.61 60.66 -22.35
N PRO A 171 10.21 61.22 -21.30
CA PRO A 171 11.65 61.49 -21.38
C PRO A 171 12.40 61.15 -20.08
N GLY A 172 13.63 60.67 -20.23
CA GLY A 172 14.50 60.23 -19.12
C GLY A 172 15.22 61.36 -18.40
N THR A 173 16.00 61.00 -17.37
CA THR A 173 17.38 61.44 -17.03
C THR A 173 17.74 60.98 -15.61
N GLU A 174 18.82 60.20 -15.52
CA GLU A 174 19.84 60.05 -14.46
C GLU A 174 19.46 59.72 -12.99
N GLY A 175 19.91 58.53 -12.56
CA GLY A 175 20.83 58.32 -11.43
C GLY A 175 20.43 58.76 -10.01
N ASN A 176 20.02 57.80 -9.17
CA ASN A 176 20.72 57.41 -7.93
C ASN A 176 19.85 56.43 -7.12
N ASP A 177 20.52 55.40 -6.58
CA ASP A 177 20.27 54.68 -5.34
C ASP A 177 18.84 54.72 -4.75
N ASP A 178 18.05 53.68 -5.04
CA ASP A 178 16.87 53.35 -4.24
C ASP A 178 17.07 51.98 -3.58
N ASP A 179 17.61 52.03 -2.37
CA ASP A 179 17.42 51.05 -1.31
C ASP A 179 15.92 50.71 -1.22
N PHE A 180 15.56 49.50 -1.63
CA PHE A 180 14.23 48.97 -1.32
C PHE A 180 14.19 48.56 0.16
N PRO A 181 13.38 49.23 1.01
CA PRO A 181 13.24 48.83 2.39
C PRO A 181 12.56 47.46 2.47
N GLU A 182 13.10 46.59 3.34
CA GLU A 182 12.45 45.34 3.75
C GLU A 182 10.97 45.59 4.05
N PRO A 183 10.06 44.70 3.63
CA PRO A 183 8.68 44.80 4.06
C PRO A 183 8.64 44.66 5.58
N ALA A 184 8.15 45.73 6.22
CA ALA A 184 8.05 45.89 7.66
C ALA A 184 7.58 44.61 8.33
N SER A 185 8.39 44.15 9.29
CA SER A 185 7.98 43.19 10.30
C SER A 185 6.69 43.68 10.96
N ILE A 186 5.57 43.11 10.55
CA ILE A 186 4.33 43.18 11.31
C ILE A 186 4.57 42.35 12.56
N SER A 187 5.13 43.02 13.57
CA SER A 187 5.01 42.66 14.96
C SER A 187 3.54 42.74 15.32
N THR A 188 2.79 41.71 14.97
CA THR A 188 1.63 41.33 15.78
C THR A 188 2.16 40.33 16.77
N GLY A 189 2.47 40.80 17.98
CA GLY A 189 2.69 39.95 19.13
C GLY A 189 1.44 39.14 19.42
N GLY A 190 1.27 38.05 18.70
CA GLY A 190 0.44 36.92 19.10
C GLY A 190 1.42 35.80 19.42
N SER A 191 1.62 35.52 20.71
CA SER A 191 2.12 34.20 21.09
C SER A 191 1.26 33.21 20.35
N LEU A 192 1.83 32.51 19.36
CA LEU A 192 1.26 31.25 18.93
C LEU A 192 1.00 30.49 20.23
N GLY A 193 -0.24 30.05 20.44
CA GLY A 193 -0.69 29.49 21.71
C GLY A 193 0.19 28.32 22.15
N PRO A 194 -0.10 27.71 23.32
CA PRO A 194 0.63 26.53 23.79
C PRO A 194 0.93 25.57 22.64
N GLU A 195 2.16 25.08 22.54
CA GLU A 195 2.65 24.20 21.45
C GLU A 195 1.64 23.07 21.10
N GLU A 196 0.88 22.61 22.11
CA GLU A 196 -0.25 21.69 21.98
C GLU A 196 -1.35 22.14 21.00
N LEU A 197 -1.75 23.41 21.01
CA LEU A 197 -2.79 23.94 20.10
C LEU A 197 -2.29 24.04 18.66
N LEU A 198 -1.00 24.30 18.44
CA LEU A 198 -0.43 24.29 17.08
C LEU A 198 -0.34 22.87 16.52
N ARG A 199 0.01 21.87 17.35
CA ARG A 199 -0.03 20.44 16.98
C ARG A 199 -1.44 19.94 16.70
N GLU A 200 -2.46 20.57 17.30
CA GLU A 200 -3.87 20.27 17.04
C GLU A 200 -4.39 20.96 15.76
N MET A 201 -3.93 22.18 15.46
CA MET A 201 -4.29 22.93 14.25
C MET A 201 -3.56 22.46 12.98
N TYR A 202 -2.31 22.02 13.12
CA TYR A 202 -1.47 21.48 12.06
C TYR A 202 -0.94 20.11 12.51
N PRO A 203 -1.76 19.05 12.41
CA PRO A 203 -1.26 17.70 12.71
C PRO A 203 -0.04 17.40 11.82
N PRO A 204 0.88 16.48 12.22
CA PRO A 204 2.16 16.18 11.55
C PRO A 204 2.03 15.52 10.15
N VAL A 205 0.94 15.82 9.46
CA VAL A 205 0.61 15.44 8.09
C VAL A 205 1.63 16.01 7.10
N ASP A 206 2.16 17.21 7.34
CA ASP A 206 3.13 17.85 6.43
C ASP A 206 4.41 17.03 6.32
N ASP A 207 4.96 16.58 7.46
CA ASP A 207 6.15 15.74 7.52
C ASP A 207 5.93 14.36 6.87
N GLU A 208 4.73 13.79 7.03
CA GLU A 208 4.38 12.53 6.36
C GLU A 208 4.21 12.70 4.85
N GLN A 209 3.68 13.84 4.37
CA GLN A 209 3.61 14.10 2.94
C GLN A 209 4.99 14.19 2.30
N ILE A 210 6.00 14.74 2.99
CA ILE A 210 7.38 14.76 2.49
C ILE A 210 7.88 13.33 2.26
N VAL A 211 7.63 12.42 3.21
CA VAL A 211 8.01 11.01 3.07
C VAL A 211 7.21 10.32 1.95
N ASN A 212 5.91 10.62 1.84
CA ASN A 212 5.05 10.07 0.79
C ASN A 212 5.54 10.46 -0.62
N VAL A 213 5.79 11.76 -0.82
CA VAL A 213 6.30 12.30 -2.08
C VAL A 213 7.63 11.65 -2.44
N ALA A 214 8.54 11.47 -1.46
CA ALA A 214 9.81 10.79 -1.70
C ALA A 214 9.65 9.34 -2.16
N LEU A 215 8.78 8.57 -1.51
CA LEU A 215 8.54 7.17 -1.87
C LEU A 215 7.84 7.03 -3.22
N VAL A 216 6.73 7.75 -3.42
CA VAL A 216 5.92 7.63 -4.64
C VAL A 216 6.71 8.12 -5.85
N SER A 217 7.44 9.24 -5.74
CA SER A 217 8.27 9.75 -6.85
C SER A 217 9.35 8.74 -7.23
N PHE A 218 9.99 8.07 -6.25
CA PHE A 218 10.96 7.01 -6.53
C PHE A 218 10.31 5.85 -7.29
N LEU A 219 9.16 5.37 -6.83
CA LEU A 219 8.44 4.26 -7.44
C LEU A 219 7.96 4.58 -8.86
N GLN A 220 7.48 5.80 -9.09
CA GLN A 220 7.05 6.29 -10.41
C GLN A 220 8.25 6.44 -11.35
N ALA A 221 9.32 7.13 -10.93
CA ALA A 221 10.54 7.28 -11.75
C ALA A 221 11.17 5.93 -12.13
N LEU A 222 11.02 4.92 -11.27
CA LEU A 222 11.50 3.55 -11.49
C LEU A 222 10.66 2.77 -12.51
N THR A 223 9.37 3.07 -12.65
CA THR A 223 8.44 2.21 -13.41
C THR A 223 7.79 2.92 -14.60
N ASP A 224 7.41 4.19 -14.50
CA ASP A 224 6.65 4.90 -15.53
C ASP A 224 7.43 5.14 -16.83
N TYR A 225 8.77 5.10 -16.75
CA TYR A 225 9.65 5.14 -17.93
C TYR A 225 9.43 3.94 -18.87
N PHE A 226 8.98 2.79 -18.36
CA PHE A 226 8.83 1.55 -19.14
C PHE A 226 7.38 1.39 -19.63
N PRO A 227 7.10 1.60 -20.95
CA PRO A 227 5.73 1.54 -21.47
C PRO A 227 5.11 0.13 -21.41
N SER A 228 5.96 -0.90 -21.34
CA SER A 228 5.54 -2.30 -21.25
C SER A 228 4.88 -2.67 -19.90
N LEU A 229 5.04 -1.83 -18.87
CA LEU A 229 4.43 -2.05 -17.57
C LEU A 229 2.94 -1.64 -17.59
N GLY A 230 2.10 -2.61 -17.28
CA GLY A 230 0.65 -2.48 -17.12
C GLY A 230 0.23 -1.99 -15.74
N SER A 231 1.17 -1.73 -14.84
CA SER A 231 0.93 -1.15 -13.51
C SER A 231 1.50 0.26 -13.40
N SER A 232 0.93 1.07 -12.51
CA SER A 232 1.43 2.41 -12.16
C SER A 232 1.30 2.63 -10.65
N TRP A 233 2.30 3.26 -10.04
CA TRP A 233 2.22 3.69 -8.65
C TRP A 233 1.49 5.03 -8.55
N THR A 234 0.72 5.22 -7.47
CA THR A 234 -0.04 6.45 -7.25
C THR A 234 -0.04 6.86 -5.79
N ILE A 235 0.01 8.18 -5.57
CA ILE A 235 -0.21 8.84 -4.27
C ILE A 235 -1.69 8.85 -3.86
N HIS A 236 -2.59 8.45 -4.76
CA HIS A 236 -4.01 8.40 -4.43
C HIS A 236 -4.23 7.47 -3.23
N ARG A 237 -4.94 7.95 -2.22
CA ARG A 237 -5.24 7.17 -1.02
C ARG A 237 -6.38 6.21 -1.29
N LYS A 238 -6.23 4.92 -0.99
CA LYS A 238 -7.31 3.94 -1.16
C LYS A 238 -7.99 3.67 0.19
N PRO A 239 -9.30 3.97 0.35
CA PRO A 239 -10.05 3.49 1.50
C PRO A 239 -10.38 2.00 1.32
N LEU A 240 -9.90 1.17 2.22
CA LEU A 240 -10.20 -0.26 2.30
C LEU A 240 -11.15 -0.51 3.47
N LYS A 241 -12.31 -1.11 3.22
CA LYS A 241 -13.33 -1.34 4.24
C LYS A 241 -13.36 -2.82 4.63
N ALA A 242 -13.08 -3.10 5.89
CA ALA A 242 -13.25 -4.43 6.48
C ALA A 242 -14.61 -4.50 7.17
N LYS A 243 -15.58 -5.18 6.56
CA LYS A 243 -16.92 -5.37 7.14
C LYS A 243 -17.06 -6.75 7.78
N PHE A 244 -17.37 -6.77 9.07
CA PHE A 244 -17.71 -7.96 9.84
C PHE A 244 -19.19 -7.88 10.25
N ASN A 245 -19.69 -8.84 11.03
CA ASN A 245 -21.12 -8.93 11.33
C ASN A 245 -21.61 -7.67 12.07
N ASP A 246 -21.08 -7.45 13.27
CA ASP A 246 -21.51 -6.35 14.15
C ASP A 246 -20.53 -5.17 14.14
N ALA A 247 -19.52 -5.20 13.27
CA ALA A 247 -18.50 -4.17 13.22
C ALA A 247 -17.86 -4.00 11.85
N GLU A 248 -17.37 -2.79 11.60
CA GLU A 248 -16.58 -2.47 10.43
C GLU A 248 -15.48 -1.48 10.79
N TYR A 249 -14.39 -1.52 10.03
CA TYR A 249 -13.39 -0.45 10.06
C TYR A 249 -12.95 -0.09 8.65
N GLU A 250 -12.51 1.15 8.50
CA GLU A 250 -11.85 1.63 7.29
C GLU A 250 -10.35 1.80 7.58
N ALA A 251 -9.53 1.29 6.67
CA ALA A 251 -8.09 1.47 6.63
C ALA A 251 -7.76 2.26 5.36
N ARG A 252 -7.20 3.46 5.52
CA ARG A 252 -6.73 4.27 4.39
C ARG A 252 -5.24 4.01 4.18
N THR A 253 -4.82 3.91 2.93
CA THR A 253 -3.41 3.83 2.54
C THR A 253 -2.88 5.19 2.11
N ASP A 254 -1.56 5.32 2.04
CA ASP A 254 -0.88 6.55 1.58
C ASP A 254 -0.59 6.56 0.08
N GLY A 255 -0.78 5.39 -0.54
CA GLY A 255 -0.70 5.17 -1.97
C GLY A 255 -0.91 3.69 -2.27
N TYR A 256 -0.77 3.31 -3.54
CA TYR A 256 -0.84 1.91 -3.96
C TYR A 256 -0.29 1.72 -5.39
N LEU A 257 0.04 0.47 -5.72
CA LEU A 257 0.24 0.03 -7.10
C LEU A 257 -1.12 -0.33 -7.69
N ARG A 258 -1.46 0.26 -8.84
CA ARG A 258 -2.70 -0.02 -9.56
C ARG A 258 -2.43 -0.55 -10.96
N GLY A 259 -3.28 -1.44 -11.44
CA GLY A 259 -3.34 -1.76 -12.87
C GLY A 259 -3.84 -0.56 -13.67
N LYS A 260 -3.14 -0.22 -14.76
CA LYS A 260 -3.49 0.92 -15.63
C LYS A 260 -4.84 0.72 -16.33
N VAL A 261 -5.21 -0.53 -16.63
CA VAL A 261 -6.44 -0.88 -17.38
C VAL A 261 -7.62 -1.16 -16.46
N ASP A 262 -7.42 -1.97 -15.42
CA ASP A 262 -8.51 -2.46 -14.55
C ASP A 262 -8.66 -1.67 -13.25
N GLY A 263 -7.68 -0.83 -12.91
CA GLY A 263 -7.65 -0.11 -11.63
C GLY A 263 -7.48 -1.02 -10.42
N GLU A 264 -7.14 -2.30 -10.61
CA GLU A 264 -6.99 -3.25 -9.50
C GLU A 264 -5.80 -2.89 -8.63
N VAL A 265 -5.99 -2.98 -7.31
CA VAL A 265 -4.94 -2.76 -6.32
C VAL A 265 -4.02 -3.99 -6.30
N ARG A 266 -2.71 -3.78 -6.47
CA ARG A 266 -1.68 -4.83 -6.58
C ARG A 266 -0.62 -4.78 -5.49
N ALA A 267 -0.44 -3.64 -4.84
CA ALA A 267 0.43 -3.42 -3.68
C ALA A 267 -0.04 -2.18 -2.92
N LEU A 268 0.26 -2.06 -1.64
CA LEU A 268 -0.07 -0.86 -0.86
C LEU A 268 1.20 -0.07 -0.50
N ILE A 269 1.03 1.24 -0.36
CA ILE A 269 2.04 2.14 0.21
C ILE A 269 1.56 2.60 1.59
N GLU A 270 2.48 2.59 2.55
CA GLU A 270 2.31 3.21 3.87
C GLU A 270 3.54 4.04 4.19
N VAL A 271 3.37 5.25 4.71
CA VAL A 271 4.51 6.09 5.10
C VAL A 271 4.37 6.64 6.50
N LYS A 272 5.52 6.89 7.12
CA LYS A 272 5.62 7.57 8.41
C LYS A 272 6.80 8.54 8.43
N ALA A 273 6.60 9.70 9.05
CA ALA A 273 7.62 10.69 9.29
C ALA A 273 8.66 10.23 10.34
N ALA A 274 8.19 9.47 11.33
CA ALA A 274 9.01 8.90 12.38
C ALA A 274 9.81 7.67 11.90
N LEU A 275 10.91 7.38 12.59
CA LEU A 275 11.66 6.14 12.40
C LEU A 275 10.85 4.94 12.93
N ARG A 276 10.90 3.80 12.23
CA ARG A 276 10.17 2.57 12.60
C ARG A 276 10.44 2.15 14.05
N GLU A 277 11.66 2.34 14.54
CA GLU A 277 12.07 1.89 15.87
C GLU A 277 11.35 2.62 17.03
N HIS A 278 10.94 3.87 16.83
CA HIS A 278 10.22 4.65 17.85
C HIS A 278 8.74 4.26 17.97
N SER A 279 8.21 3.64 16.92
CA SER A 279 6.76 3.55 16.68
C SER A 279 6.33 2.15 16.21
N ARG A 280 7.18 1.16 16.45
CA ARG A 280 7.12 -0.17 15.82
C ARG A 280 5.79 -0.87 16.02
N LEU A 281 5.27 -0.85 17.25
CA LEU A 281 4.02 -1.51 17.61
C LEU A 281 2.85 -0.95 16.79
N GLU A 282 2.69 0.37 16.79
CA GLU A 282 1.58 1.07 16.14
C GLU A 282 1.65 0.92 14.62
N ILE A 283 2.84 1.12 14.03
CA ILE A 283 3.06 0.95 12.58
C ILE A 283 2.68 -0.46 12.14
N ARG A 284 3.18 -1.49 12.84
CA ARG A 284 2.90 -2.89 12.47
C ARG A 284 1.43 -3.24 12.65
N MET A 285 0.79 -2.69 13.68
CA MET A 285 -0.64 -2.88 13.89
C MET A 285 -1.48 -2.25 12.78
N GLN A 286 -1.13 -1.03 12.36
CA GLN A 286 -1.80 -0.33 11.26
C GLN A 286 -1.61 -1.07 9.93
N GLU A 287 -0.37 -1.45 9.60
CA GLU A 287 -0.07 -2.19 8.36
C GLU A 287 -0.79 -3.55 8.31
N GLY A 288 -0.82 -4.27 9.44
CA GLY A 288 -1.57 -5.52 9.54
C GLY A 288 -3.07 -5.31 9.31
N ALA A 289 -3.67 -4.27 9.90
CA ALA A 289 -5.06 -3.93 9.69
C ALA A 289 -5.38 -3.56 8.23
N GLN A 290 -4.50 -2.80 7.57
CA GLN A 290 -4.63 -2.49 6.14
C GLN A 290 -4.61 -3.76 5.27
N MET A 291 -3.68 -4.67 5.54
CA MET A 291 -3.60 -5.95 4.81
C MET A 291 -4.87 -6.77 4.99
N VAL A 292 -5.41 -6.86 6.22
CA VAL A 292 -6.66 -7.58 6.47
C VAL A 292 -7.85 -6.92 5.77
N ALA A 293 -7.93 -5.58 5.79
CA ALA A 293 -8.97 -4.85 5.06
C ALA A 293 -8.88 -5.09 3.55
N TRP A 294 -7.66 -5.20 3.00
CA TRP A 294 -7.44 -5.52 1.60
C TRP A 294 -7.91 -6.94 1.27
N LEU A 295 -7.49 -7.94 2.05
CA LEU A 295 -7.91 -9.34 1.89
C LEU A 295 -9.41 -9.52 2.02
N LYS A 296 -10.04 -8.79 2.93
CA LYS A 296 -11.49 -8.83 3.14
C LYS A 296 -12.27 -8.17 1.99
N SER A 297 -11.73 -7.09 1.42
CA SER A 297 -12.34 -6.39 0.28
C SER A 297 -12.24 -7.20 -1.02
N TYR A 298 -11.15 -7.96 -1.19
CA TYR A 298 -10.89 -8.78 -2.38
C TYR A 298 -10.40 -10.17 -1.96
N PRO A 299 -11.29 -11.01 -1.40
CA PRO A 299 -10.92 -12.33 -0.94
C PRO A 299 -10.47 -13.18 -2.12
N GLN A 300 -9.20 -13.53 -2.11
CA GLN A 300 -8.59 -14.42 -3.08
C GLN A 300 -7.85 -15.50 -2.33
N SER A 301 -8.15 -16.75 -2.68
CA SER A 301 -7.34 -17.88 -2.24
C SER A 301 -5.88 -17.62 -2.65
N PRO A 302 -4.92 -17.81 -1.75
CA PRO A 302 -3.51 -17.64 -2.08
C PRO A 302 -3.04 -18.69 -3.10
N GLY A 303 -3.80 -19.79 -3.28
CA GLY A 303 -3.52 -20.84 -4.27
C GLY A 303 -2.08 -21.36 -4.18
N LYS A 304 -1.46 -21.65 -5.32
CA LYS A 304 -0.03 -22.04 -5.41
C LYS A 304 0.94 -20.88 -5.20
N PHE A 305 0.41 -19.68 -4.94
CA PHE A 305 1.10 -18.43 -5.16
C PHE A 305 1.01 -17.52 -3.93
N PRO A 306 1.71 -17.87 -2.82
CA PRO A 306 1.79 -17.01 -1.63
C PRO A 306 2.54 -15.71 -1.92
N PHE A 307 2.46 -14.70 -1.05
CA PHE A 307 3.23 -13.44 -1.14
C PHE A 307 2.86 -12.50 -2.31
N ARG A 308 1.61 -12.57 -2.81
CA ARG A 308 1.08 -11.67 -3.85
C ARG A 308 0.57 -10.34 -3.31
N ARG A 309 0.11 -10.32 -2.05
CA ARG A 309 -0.25 -9.11 -1.34
C ARG A 309 0.97 -8.61 -0.57
N PHE A 310 1.40 -7.38 -0.85
CA PHE A 310 2.57 -6.80 -0.20
C PHE A 310 2.43 -5.29 0.01
N HIS A 311 3.20 -4.78 0.97
CA HIS A 311 3.40 -3.36 1.25
C HIS A 311 4.81 -2.93 0.83
N VAL A 312 4.90 -1.69 0.36
CA VAL A 312 6.14 -0.91 0.34
C VAL A 312 5.94 0.21 1.34
N SER A 313 6.64 0.13 2.47
CA SER A 313 6.53 1.12 3.54
C SER A 313 7.77 2.00 3.59
N GLN A 314 7.63 3.30 3.86
CA GLN A 314 8.78 4.18 4.13
C GLN A 314 8.59 4.94 5.44
N ASP A 315 9.54 4.73 6.35
CA ASP A 315 9.61 5.38 7.65
C ASP A 315 10.84 6.27 7.66
N ARG A 316 10.62 7.58 7.50
CA ARG A 316 11.67 8.58 7.24
C ARG A 316 12.54 8.18 6.02
N HIS A 317 13.81 7.86 6.23
CA HIS A 317 14.77 7.47 5.19
C HIS A 317 14.94 5.95 5.06
N GLN A 318 14.05 5.16 5.67
CA GLN A 318 14.11 3.70 5.69
C GLN A 318 12.91 3.09 4.99
N ILE A 319 13.16 2.36 3.91
CA ILE A 319 12.13 1.60 3.19
C ILE A 319 12.10 0.15 3.71
N TRP A 320 10.90 -0.40 3.82
CA TRP A 320 10.60 -1.76 4.26
C TRP A 320 9.67 -2.44 3.26
N LEU A 321 9.92 -3.73 2.98
CA LEU A 321 9.06 -4.56 2.15
C LEU A 321 8.36 -5.58 3.03
N SER A 322 7.03 -5.67 2.97
CA SER A 322 6.27 -6.62 3.78
C SER A 322 5.35 -7.48 2.94
N PHE A 323 5.46 -8.81 3.06
CA PHE A 323 4.71 -9.78 2.25
C PHE A 323 3.75 -10.60 3.10
N ALA A 324 2.51 -10.73 2.64
CA ALA A 324 1.49 -11.53 3.31
C ALA A 324 1.57 -13.02 2.93
N GLU A 325 1.58 -13.87 3.95
CA GLU A 325 1.36 -15.31 3.87
C GLU A 325 0.10 -15.66 4.65
N TYR A 326 -0.83 -16.36 4.02
CA TYR A 326 -2.09 -16.82 4.61
C TYR A 326 -2.56 -18.05 3.83
N ASP A 327 -3.60 -18.71 4.33
CA ASP A 327 -4.25 -19.86 3.68
C ASP A 327 -5.77 -19.65 3.55
N ASP A 328 -6.46 -20.63 2.97
CA ASP A 328 -7.91 -20.58 2.77
C ASP A 328 -8.69 -20.65 4.09
N GLU A 329 -8.13 -21.23 5.14
CA GLU A 329 -8.74 -21.26 6.48
C GLU A 329 -8.71 -19.85 7.10
N TYR A 330 -7.61 -19.10 6.92
CA TYR A 330 -7.53 -17.72 7.36
C TYR A 330 -8.57 -16.85 6.64
N ILE A 331 -8.72 -17.02 5.32
CA ILE A 331 -9.75 -16.31 4.56
C ILE A 331 -11.15 -16.67 5.09
N ARG A 332 -11.45 -17.94 5.34
CA ARG A 332 -12.73 -18.36 5.95
C ARG A 332 -12.95 -17.71 7.32
N TYR A 333 -11.91 -17.62 8.14
CA TYR A 333 -11.97 -16.95 9.44
C TYR A 333 -12.31 -15.46 9.31
N ILE A 334 -11.57 -14.69 8.51
CA ILE A 334 -11.85 -13.25 8.39
C ILE A 334 -13.14 -12.96 7.63
N VAL A 335 -13.57 -13.85 6.72
CA VAL A 335 -14.78 -13.65 5.92
C VAL A 335 -16.04 -14.01 6.71
N HIS A 336 -16.04 -15.14 7.42
CA HIS A 336 -17.25 -15.72 8.01
C HIS A 336 -17.18 -15.88 9.54
N GLY A 337 -16.03 -15.62 10.17
CA GLY A 337 -15.83 -15.87 11.60
C GLY A 337 -15.77 -17.36 11.94
N LEU A 338 -15.63 -18.22 10.92
CA LEU A 338 -15.60 -19.66 11.08
C LEU A 338 -14.17 -20.14 11.32
N GLN A 339 -14.03 -21.06 12.25
CA GLN A 339 -12.82 -21.85 12.45
C GLN A 339 -13.26 -23.29 12.72
N ASP A 340 -12.67 -24.22 12.00
CA ASP A 340 -12.81 -25.66 12.30
C ASP A 340 -12.15 -25.97 13.66
N PRO A 341 -12.90 -26.48 14.66
CA PRO A 341 -12.35 -26.81 15.98
C PRO A 341 -11.26 -27.88 15.94
N GLU A 342 -11.29 -28.76 14.93
CA GLU A 342 -10.34 -29.87 14.77
C GLU A 342 -9.05 -29.44 14.06
N ARG A 343 -9.02 -28.21 13.52
CA ARG A 343 -7.84 -27.68 12.81
C ARG A 343 -7.06 -26.69 13.68
N PRO A 344 -5.73 -26.65 13.52
CA PRO A 344 -4.93 -25.61 14.15
C PRO A 344 -5.41 -24.23 13.67
N ARG A 345 -5.34 -23.26 14.58
CA ARG A 345 -5.73 -21.88 14.28
C ARG A 345 -4.87 -21.33 13.12
N SER A 346 -5.53 -20.80 12.10
CA SER A 346 -4.86 -20.13 10.98
C SER A 346 -4.64 -18.63 11.21
N PHE A 347 -3.61 -18.08 10.56
CA PHE A 347 -3.09 -16.73 10.76
C PHE A 347 -2.70 -16.08 9.42
N LEU A 348 -2.76 -14.74 9.39
CA LEU A 348 -2.01 -13.94 8.43
C LEU A 348 -0.62 -13.71 9.00
N THR A 349 0.42 -14.12 8.29
CA THR A 349 1.81 -13.80 8.65
C THR A 349 2.36 -12.74 7.71
N MET A 350 2.75 -11.60 8.26
CA MET A 350 3.43 -10.51 7.56
C MET A 350 4.94 -10.69 7.69
N HIS A 351 5.63 -10.96 6.56
CA HIS A 351 7.08 -11.10 6.48
C HIS A 351 7.71 -9.78 6.06
N GLU A 352 8.35 -9.10 7.00
CA GLU A 352 8.97 -7.79 6.85
C GLU A 352 10.47 -7.90 6.58
N PHE A 353 10.95 -7.18 5.57
CA PHE A 353 12.34 -7.10 5.17
C PHE A 353 12.81 -5.65 5.08
N GLY A 354 13.91 -5.33 5.76
CA GLY A 354 14.50 -4.00 5.75
C GLY A 354 15.59 -3.83 6.82
N PRO A 355 15.97 -2.59 7.15
CA PRO A 355 15.67 -1.38 6.40
C PRO A 355 16.54 -1.26 5.13
N TYR A 356 15.97 -0.72 4.05
CA TYR A 356 16.69 -0.17 2.91
C TYR A 356 16.86 1.34 3.13
N ASN A 357 18.09 1.85 3.15
CA ASN A 357 18.35 3.25 3.49
C ASN A 357 18.41 4.07 2.21
N THR A 358 17.55 5.08 2.09
CA THR A 358 17.44 5.93 0.88
C THR A 358 18.69 6.76 0.59
N LEU A 359 19.57 6.92 1.58
CA LEU A 359 20.85 7.62 1.45
C LEU A 359 22.00 6.71 1.01
N LYS A 360 21.78 5.40 0.86
CA LYS A 360 22.83 4.43 0.48
C LYS A 360 22.60 3.87 -0.93
N GLU A 361 23.57 4.09 -1.82
CA GLU A 361 23.53 3.63 -3.22
C GLU A 361 23.29 2.11 -3.32
N SER A 362 24.01 1.32 -2.53
CA SER A 362 23.91 -0.14 -2.56
C SER A 362 22.52 -0.65 -2.15
N HIS A 363 21.90 0.00 -1.16
CA HIS A 363 20.54 -0.36 -0.73
C HIS A 363 19.53 -0.02 -1.82
N MET A 364 19.63 1.17 -2.41
CA MET A 364 18.70 1.60 -3.45
C MET A 364 18.88 0.81 -4.74
N THR A 365 20.09 0.36 -5.05
CA THR A 365 20.37 -0.50 -6.21
C THR A 365 19.74 -1.88 -6.05
N GLU A 366 19.90 -2.49 -4.87
CA GLU A 366 19.24 -3.76 -4.54
C GLU A 366 17.72 -3.62 -4.60
N LEU A 367 17.19 -2.57 -3.96
CA LEU A 367 15.76 -2.32 -3.84
C LEU A 367 15.08 -2.05 -5.19
N ALA A 368 15.73 -1.27 -6.07
CA ALA A 368 15.19 -0.95 -7.39
C ALA A 368 14.93 -2.20 -8.24
N VAL A 369 15.87 -3.15 -8.23
CA VAL A 369 15.71 -4.44 -8.92
C VAL A 369 14.51 -5.21 -8.35
N ILE A 370 14.39 -5.27 -7.03
CA ILE A 370 13.29 -6.00 -6.36
C ILE A 370 11.93 -5.36 -6.67
N LEU A 371 11.81 -4.03 -6.59
CA LEU A 371 10.56 -3.31 -6.83
C LEU A 371 10.10 -3.39 -8.29
N LEU A 372 11.04 -3.27 -9.24
CA LEU A 372 10.73 -3.44 -10.65
C LEU A 372 10.32 -4.90 -10.95
N ALA A 373 11.03 -5.89 -10.38
CA ALA A 373 10.67 -7.30 -10.49
C ALA A 373 9.28 -7.61 -9.90
N LEU A 374 8.94 -7.00 -8.76
CA LEU A 374 7.60 -7.12 -8.16
C LEU A 374 6.51 -6.54 -9.06
N THR A 375 6.79 -5.42 -9.71
CA THR A 375 5.86 -4.76 -10.65
C THR A 375 5.65 -5.64 -11.89
N LEU A 376 6.73 -6.17 -12.47
CA LEU A 376 6.68 -7.11 -13.60
C LEU A 376 5.89 -8.38 -13.25
N ARG A 377 6.15 -8.97 -12.07
CA ARG A 377 5.39 -10.13 -11.58
C ARG A 377 3.91 -9.82 -11.45
N ALA A 378 3.56 -8.66 -10.88
CA ALA A 378 2.16 -8.26 -10.70
C ALA A 378 1.43 -8.10 -12.05
N ASP A 379 2.11 -7.59 -13.08
CA ASP A 379 1.57 -7.52 -14.44
C ASP A 379 1.39 -8.91 -15.07
N HIS A 380 2.34 -9.82 -14.85
CA HIS A 380 2.26 -11.18 -15.35
C HIS A 380 1.13 -11.99 -14.70
N ASP A 381 1.03 -11.97 -13.37
CA ASP A 381 0.00 -12.69 -12.63
C ASP A 381 -1.41 -12.32 -13.14
N ARG A 382 -1.61 -11.08 -13.59
CA ARG A 382 -2.84 -10.63 -14.23
C ARG A 382 -3.08 -11.26 -15.60
N LYS A 383 -2.06 -11.31 -16.47
CA LYS A 383 -2.17 -11.91 -17.80
C LYS A 383 -2.54 -13.40 -17.69
N SER A 384 -1.88 -14.12 -16.78
CA SER A 384 -2.16 -15.54 -16.53
C SER A 384 -3.60 -15.77 -16.01
N ASN A 385 -4.07 -14.92 -15.10
CA ASN A 385 -5.45 -15.01 -14.60
C ASN A 385 -6.50 -14.63 -15.67
N GLY A 386 -6.17 -13.69 -16.57
CA GLY A 386 -7.04 -13.31 -17.69
C GLY A 386 -7.20 -14.41 -18.74
N VAL A 387 -6.13 -15.15 -19.04
CA VAL A 387 -6.18 -16.29 -19.98
C VAL A 387 -7.05 -17.42 -19.43
N CYS A 388 -6.93 -17.74 -18.14
CA CYS A 388 -7.74 -18.78 -17.48
C CYS A 388 -9.25 -18.45 -17.50
N MET A 389 -9.60 -17.19 -17.24
CA MET A 389 -10.99 -16.72 -17.32
C MET A 389 -11.53 -16.72 -18.76
N SER A 390 -10.71 -16.33 -19.75
CA SER A 390 -11.13 -16.32 -21.16
C SER A 390 -11.43 -17.72 -21.69
N LEU A 391 -10.61 -18.73 -21.36
CA LEU A 391 -10.83 -20.12 -21.75
C LEU A 391 -12.07 -20.72 -21.08
N CYS A 392 -12.35 -20.39 -19.82
CA CYS A 392 -13.60 -20.77 -19.16
C CYS A 392 -14.82 -20.11 -19.81
N TYR A 393 -14.71 -18.85 -20.23
CA TYR A 393 -15.82 -18.12 -20.85
C TYR A 393 -16.12 -18.59 -22.28
N SER A 394 -15.10 -18.95 -23.06
CA SER A 394 -15.25 -19.57 -24.38
C SER A 394 -15.94 -20.93 -24.30
N SER A 395 -15.55 -21.76 -23.32
CA SER A 395 -16.13 -23.08 -23.12
C SER A 395 -17.60 -23.04 -22.65
N LEU A 396 -18.00 -21.99 -21.91
CA LEU A 396 -19.41 -21.75 -21.54
C LEU A 396 -20.27 -21.20 -22.68
N ARG A 397 -19.68 -20.55 -23.69
CA ARG A 397 -20.41 -20.06 -24.88
C ARG A 397 -20.77 -21.17 -25.86
N GLU A 398 -20.01 -22.27 -25.89
CA GLU A 398 -20.20 -23.34 -26.86
C GLU A 398 -21.23 -24.40 -26.44
N ASN A 399 -21.72 -24.42 -25.19
CA ASN A 399 -22.76 -25.35 -24.75
C ASN A 399 -23.71 -24.75 -23.69
N PRO A 400 -24.86 -24.17 -24.07
CA PRO A 400 -25.75 -23.48 -23.15
C PRO A 400 -26.75 -24.39 -22.40
N ILE A 401 -26.58 -25.73 -22.42
CA ILE A 401 -27.57 -26.65 -21.82
C ILE A 401 -26.87 -27.72 -20.97
N LEU A 402 -26.42 -27.37 -19.76
CA LEU A 402 -26.13 -28.37 -18.73
C LEU A 402 -26.51 -27.85 -17.34
N SER A 403 -27.39 -28.58 -16.67
CA SER A 403 -27.82 -28.31 -15.29
C SER A 403 -26.67 -28.52 -14.29
N SER A 404 -26.82 -27.92 -13.11
CA SER A 404 -25.81 -27.74 -12.05
C SER A 404 -25.06 -29.00 -11.58
N VAL A 405 -25.53 -30.20 -11.93
CA VAL A 405 -24.90 -31.48 -11.52
C VAL A 405 -23.85 -31.95 -12.54
N SER A 406 -23.94 -31.55 -13.82
CA SER A 406 -22.98 -31.95 -14.86
C SER A 406 -21.72 -31.09 -14.90
N LEU A 407 -21.80 -29.84 -14.41
CA LEU A 407 -20.65 -28.93 -14.27
C LEU A 407 -19.54 -29.50 -13.37
N PHE A 408 -19.88 -30.17 -12.27
CA PHE A 408 -18.88 -30.78 -11.38
C PHE A 408 -18.11 -31.93 -12.03
N SER A 409 -18.78 -32.72 -12.88
CA SER A 409 -18.17 -33.82 -13.64
C SER A 409 -17.23 -33.31 -14.73
N LEU A 410 -17.64 -32.27 -15.46
CA LEU A 410 -16.81 -31.61 -16.48
C LEU A 410 -15.60 -30.89 -15.87
N PHE A 411 -15.76 -30.25 -14.70
CA PHE A 411 -14.64 -29.63 -13.98
C PHE A 411 -13.59 -30.66 -13.55
N SER A 412 -14.00 -31.83 -13.07
CA SER A 412 -13.07 -32.90 -12.66
C SER A 412 -12.32 -33.49 -13.85
N ASN A 413 -13.01 -33.74 -14.97
CA ASN A 413 -12.40 -34.30 -16.18
C ASN A 413 -11.46 -33.30 -16.88
N ASN A 414 -11.83 -32.02 -16.99
CA ASN A 414 -10.96 -31.01 -17.59
C ASN A 414 -9.74 -30.70 -16.73
N LEU A 415 -9.86 -30.76 -15.39
CA LEU A 415 -8.72 -30.67 -14.49
C LEU A 415 -7.78 -31.87 -14.66
N GLN A 416 -8.31 -33.09 -14.81
CA GLN A 416 -7.50 -34.29 -15.10
C GLN A 416 -6.80 -34.20 -16.46
N VAL A 417 -7.46 -33.71 -17.51
CA VAL A 417 -6.86 -33.55 -18.84
C VAL A 417 -5.76 -32.49 -18.82
N SER A 418 -5.98 -31.35 -18.13
CA SER A 418 -4.96 -30.30 -17.98
C SER A 418 -3.77 -30.76 -17.13
N ILE A 419 -4.00 -31.61 -16.12
CA ILE A 419 -2.94 -32.24 -15.32
C ILE A 419 -2.15 -33.22 -16.18
N LYS A 420 -2.81 -34.09 -16.96
CA LYS A 420 -2.14 -35.01 -17.89
C LYS A 420 -1.29 -34.27 -18.92
N ALA A 421 -1.82 -33.21 -19.55
CA ALA A 421 -1.08 -32.41 -20.52
C ALA A 421 0.16 -31.74 -19.90
N SER A 422 0.07 -31.27 -18.64
CA SER A 422 1.21 -30.69 -17.92
C SER A 422 2.25 -31.73 -17.50
N ILE A 423 1.83 -32.96 -17.18
CA ILE A 423 2.74 -34.09 -16.91
C ILE A 423 3.47 -34.50 -18.18
N THR A 424 2.76 -34.64 -19.31
CA THR A 424 3.38 -35.00 -20.59
C THR A 424 4.34 -33.93 -21.10
N MET A 425 4.05 -32.63 -20.89
CA MET A 425 5.01 -31.57 -21.21
C MET A 425 6.25 -31.58 -20.29
N TYR A 426 6.09 -31.96 -19.02
CA TYR A 426 7.22 -32.09 -18.09
C TYR A 426 8.10 -33.31 -18.40
N GLU A 427 7.49 -34.42 -18.82
CA GLU A 427 8.21 -35.63 -19.27
C GLU A 427 8.96 -35.39 -20.59
N ASN A 428 8.32 -34.76 -21.58
CA ASN A 428 8.99 -34.39 -22.82
C ASN A 428 10.15 -33.39 -22.59
N SER A 429 10.03 -32.48 -21.62
CA SER A 429 11.12 -31.56 -21.25
C SER A 429 12.30 -32.29 -20.57
N ARG A 430 12.04 -33.40 -19.87
CA ARG A 430 13.07 -34.26 -19.28
C ARG A 430 13.81 -35.09 -20.34
N ASP A 431 13.09 -35.59 -21.34
CA ASP A 431 13.70 -36.38 -22.42
C ASP A 431 14.56 -35.51 -23.35
N ILE A 432 14.15 -34.26 -23.60
CA ILE A 432 14.95 -33.30 -24.37
C ILE A 432 16.24 -32.91 -23.61
N THR A 433 16.18 -32.77 -22.27
CA THR A 433 17.38 -32.48 -21.47
C THR A 433 18.31 -33.69 -21.31
N ALA A 434 17.76 -34.91 -21.31
CA ALA A 434 18.56 -36.13 -21.32
C ALA A 434 19.26 -36.36 -22.67
N SER A 435 18.59 -36.05 -23.79
CA SER A 435 19.18 -36.13 -25.14
C SER A 435 20.34 -35.13 -25.32
N TYR A 436 20.18 -33.90 -24.82
CA TYR A 436 21.23 -32.87 -24.90
C TYR A 436 22.48 -33.22 -24.08
N MET A 437 22.31 -33.83 -22.89
CA MET A 437 23.44 -34.28 -22.07
C MET A 437 24.20 -35.45 -22.73
N HIS A 438 23.52 -36.30 -23.48
CA HIS A 438 24.15 -37.47 -24.12
C HIS A 438 24.94 -37.12 -25.39
N GLU A 439 24.57 -36.05 -26.11
CA GLU A 439 25.35 -35.51 -27.23
C GLU A 439 26.60 -34.76 -26.77
N THR A 440 26.52 -33.95 -25.70
CA THR A 440 27.70 -33.22 -25.19
C THR A 440 28.79 -34.12 -24.57
N SER A 441 28.48 -35.39 -24.26
CA SER A 441 29.46 -36.36 -23.76
C SER A 441 30.20 -37.14 -24.86
N LYS A 442 29.76 -37.05 -26.13
CA LYS A 442 30.44 -37.72 -27.26
C LYS A 442 31.48 -36.85 -27.95
N ASP A 443 31.30 -35.53 -27.93
CA ASP A 443 32.24 -34.58 -28.57
C ASP A 443 33.50 -34.27 -27.74
N SER A 444 33.66 -34.84 -26.54
CA SER A 444 34.84 -34.64 -25.70
C SER A 444 35.82 -35.83 -25.69
N ARG A 445 35.76 -36.73 -26.69
CA ARG A 445 36.70 -37.87 -26.82
C ARG A 445 37.53 -37.90 -28.10
N ASP A 446 37.37 -36.97 -29.01
CA ASP A 446 38.27 -36.77 -30.15
C ASP A 446 38.76 -35.32 -30.19
N ASN A 447 39.71 -35.01 -29.31
CA ASN A 447 40.77 -34.01 -29.49
C ASN A 447 41.81 -34.11 -28.37
#